data_AF-W4FNN8-F1
#
_entry.id   AF-W4FNN8-F1
#
_cell.length_a   1.000
_cell.length_b   1.000
_cell.length_c   1.000
_cell.angle_alpha   90.00
_cell.angle_beta   90.00
_cell.angle_gamma   90.00
#
_symmetry.space_group_name_H-M   'P 1'
#
loop_
_entity.id
_entity.type
_entity.pdbx_description
1 polymer ?
#
loop_
_entity_poly.entity_id
_entity_poly.type
_entity_poly.pdbx_seq_one_letter_code
_entity_poly.pdbx_strand_id
1 'polypeptide(L)'
;MARRASLQGSQAAPPLASRNISQGLALLTNLDQQRQAKRARYSTVRAEEPDKNLDSTSPIYDAFVDNQGPDGILTMTNFSPSEFNILWADIRQYLSKHWNTGSGRKFEVTGRDLLLMMLTSLKHCGSWDIVAAVFKQKCATFQ
;
A
#
# COMPACT_ATOMS: atom_id res chain seq x y z
N MET A 1 -68.85 1.67 -7.47
CA MET A 1 -68.22 1.37 -6.15
C MET A 1 -66.79 0.94 -6.41
N ALA A 2 -65.79 1.80 -6.12
CA ALA A 2 -64.37 1.49 -6.32
C ALA A 2 -63.66 1.40 -4.96
N ARG A 3 -62.97 0.26 -4.73
CA ARG A 3 -62.19 -0.05 -3.52
C ARG A 3 -61.01 0.93 -3.38
N ARG A 4 -60.90 1.59 -2.22
CA ARG A 4 -59.68 2.29 -1.79
C ARG A 4 -58.72 1.29 -1.15
N ALA A 5 -57.54 1.13 -1.75
CA ALA A 5 -56.42 0.41 -1.16
C ALA A 5 -55.80 1.25 -0.03
N SER A 6 -55.64 0.65 1.13
CA SER A 6 -54.94 1.19 2.29
C SER A 6 -53.43 1.21 2.02
N LEU A 7 -52.88 2.41 1.81
CA LEU A 7 -51.44 2.65 1.74
C LEU A 7 -50.85 2.51 3.15
N GLN A 8 -50.03 1.48 3.31
CA GLN A 8 -49.23 1.19 4.48
C GLN A 8 -48.20 2.31 4.65
N GLY A 9 -48.24 3.01 5.79
CA GLY A 9 -47.36 4.15 6.06
C GLY A 9 -45.89 3.75 6.11
N SER A 10 -45.05 4.48 5.39
CA SER A 10 -43.59 4.46 5.58
C SER A 10 -43.27 4.86 7.02
N GLN A 11 -42.71 3.94 7.81
CA GLN A 11 -42.15 4.27 9.11
C GLN A 11 -40.93 5.18 8.90
N ALA A 12 -41.04 6.43 9.35
CA ALA A 12 -39.90 7.35 9.39
C ALA A 12 -38.86 6.85 10.40
N ALA A 13 -37.57 6.94 10.03
CA ALA A 13 -36.47 6.60 10.92
C ALA A 13 -36.57 7.46 12.21
N PRO A 14 -36.35 6.87 13.39
CA PRO A 14 -36.50 7.58 14.65
C PRO A 14 -35.53 8.77 14.71
N PRO A 15 -35.97 9.93 15.26
CA PRO A 15 -35.15 11.12 15.34
C PRO A 15 -33.88 10.89 16.17
N LEU A 16 -32.75 11.44 15.72
CA LEU A 16 -31.47 11.35 16.42
C LEU A 16 -31.57 12.02 17.80
N ALA A 17 -31.76 11.21 18.83
CA ALA A 17 -31.88 11.68 20.20
C ALA A 17 -30.53 12.24 20.70
N SER A 18 -30.56 13.37 21.41
CA SER A 18 -29.38 14.00 22.02
C SER A 18 -28.52 13.03 22.85
N ARG A 19 -29.17 12.06 23.51
CA ARG A 19 -28.51 10.97 24.26
C ARG A 19 -27.65 10.07 23.37
N ASN A 20 -28.10 9.77 22.15
CA ASN A 20 -27.34 8.93 21.22
C ASN A 20 -26.10 9.66 20.72
N ILE A 21 -26.20 10.98 20.55
CA ILE A 21 -25.07 11.84 20.16
C ILE A 21 -24.03 11.88 21.28
N SER A 22 -24.44 12.11 22.53
CA SER A 22 -23.49 12.16 23.66
C SER A 22 -22.82 10.81 23.92
N GLN A 23 -23.57 9.71 23.80
CA GLN A 23 -23.01 8.36 23.86
C GLN A 23 -22.02 8.07 22.72
N GLY A 24 -22.36 8.48 21.49
CA GLY A 24 -21.47 8.34 20.33
C GLY A 24 -20.17 9.14 20.50
N LEU A 25 -20.26 10.39 20.98
CA LEU A 25 -19.10 11.23 21.25
C LEU A 25 -18.21 10.62 22.35
N ALA A 26 -18.79 10.14 23.46
CA ALA A 26 -18.03 9.52 24.53
C ALA A 26 -17.26 8.27 24.04
N LEU A 27 -17.89 7.46 23.19
CA LEU A 27 -17.28 6.28 22.59
C LEU A 27 -16.15 6.66 21.63
N LEU A 28 -16.35 7.67 20.77
CA LEU A 28 -15.32 8.17 19.87
C LEU A 28 -14.11 8.73 20.63
N THR A 29 -14.33 9.47 21.71
CA THR A 29 -13.27 9.99 22.58
C THR A 29 -12.48 8.85 23.23
N ASN A 30 -13.16 7.80 23.71
CA ASN A 30 -12.49 6.63 24.27
C ASN A 30 -11.62 5.90 23.23
N LEU A 31 -12.17 5.69 22.03
CA LEU A 31 -11.41 5.09 20.92
C LEU A 31 -10.21 5.94 20.52
N ASP A 32 -10.35 7.26 20.48
CA ASP A 32 -9.22 8.14 20.14
C ASP A 32 -8.13 8.10 21.22
N GLN A 33 -8.53 8.07 22.49
CA GLN A 33 -7.60 7.92 23.60
C GLN A 33 -6.84 6.59 23.53
N GLN A 34 -7.51 5.49 23.18
CA GLN A 34 -6.86 4.19 22.96
C GLN A 34 -5.87 4.25 21.78
N ARG A 35 -6.24 4.91 20.67
CA ARG A 35 -5.34 5.11 19.53
C ARG A 35 -4.11 5.93 19.91
N GLN A 36 -4.29 7.00 20.69
CA GLN A 36 -3.20 7.84 21.18
C GLN A 36 -2.27 7.04 22.11
N ALA A 37 -2.81 6.29 23.06
CA ALA A 37 -2.04 5.43 23.95
C ALA A 37 -1.25 4.35 23.18
N LYS A 38 -1.84 3.78 22.12
CA LYS A 38 -1.15 2.83 21.24
C LYS A 38 -0.02 3.50 20.47
N ARG A 39 -0.22 4.72 19.96
CA ARG A 39 0.82 5.50 19.24
C ARG A 39 1.97 5.91 20.14
N ALA A 40 1.69 6.29 21.39
CA ALA A 40 2.71 6.68 22.37
C ALA A 40 3.69 5.54 22.75
N ARG A 41 3.34 4.27 22.48
CA ARG A 41 4.23 3.12 22.69
C ARG A 41 5.32 2.99 21.63
N TYR A 42 5.24 3.75 20.54
CA TYR A 42 6.22 3.74 19.45
C TYR A 42 6.92 5.09 19.41
N SER A 43 8.26 5.08 19.32
CA SER A 43 9.06 6.30 19.22
C SER A 43 8.64 7.11 17.99
N THR A 44 8.34 8.39 18.20
CA THR A 44 8.17 9.38 17.12
C THR A 44 9.49 10.02 16.70
N VAL A 45 10.59 9.68 17.38
CA VAL A 45 11.93 10.17 17.06
C VAL A 45 12.42 9.43 15.83
N ARG A 46 12.62 10.19 14.75
CA ARG A 46 13.29 9.75 13.53
C ARG A 46 14.67 9.20 13.92
N ALA A 47 14.93 7.94 13.65
CA ALA A 47 16.31 7.46 13.64
C ALA A 47 17.08 8.30 12.63
N GLU A 48 18.21 8.88 13.04
CA GLU A 48 19.19 9.46 12.11
C GLU A 48 19.43 8.45 11.01
N GLU A 49 18.96 8.79 9.80
CA GLU A 49 19.13 7.92 8.63
C GLU A 49 20.59 8.12 8.19
N PRO A 50 21.40 7.05 8.06
CA PRO A 50 22.66 7.17 7.37
C PRO A 50 22.36 7.72 5.96
N ASP A 51 23.19 8.64 5.49
CA ASP A 51 23.12 9.24 4.17
C ASP A 51 23.04 8.10 3.12
N LYS A 52 21.82 7.80 2.67
CA LYS A 52 21.60 6.78 1.66
C LYS A 52 21.97 7.42 0.34
N ASN A 53 23.24 7.21 0.01
CA ASN A 53 23.85 7.42 -1.29
C ASN A 53 22.80 7.23 -2.40
N LEU A 54 22.47 8.33 -3.07
CA LEU A 54 21.47 8.41 -4.15
C LEU A 54 21.88 7.62 -5.40
N ASP A 55 23.06 7.00 -5.39
CA ASP A 55 23.48 6.00 -6.37
C ASP A 55 23.06 4.60 -5.89
N SER A 56 21.76 4.34 -5.93
CA SER A 56 21.24 3.03 -5.54
C SER A 56 21.48 2.01 -6.65
N THR A 57 22.55 1.23 -6.51
CA THR A 57 22.64 -0.15 -7.06
C THR A 57 21.28 -0.82 -6.89
N SER A 58 20.73 -1.46 -7.92
CA SER A 58 19.37 -2.02 -7.91
C SER A 58 19.48 -3.53 -7.81
N PRO A 59 19.81 -4.08 -6.62
CA PRO A 59 20.30 -5.44 -6.48
C PRO A 59 19.30 -6.50 -6.94
N ILE A 60 17.99 -6.24 -6.89
CA ILE A 60 17.00 -7.20 -7.38
C ILE A 60 17.01 -7.17 -8.91
N TYR A 61 16.91 -6.00 -9.52
CA TYR A 61 17.00 -5.86 -10.97
C TYR A 61 18.30 -6.46 -11.52
N ASP A 62 19.43 -6.11 -10.92
CA ASP A 62 20.75 -6.59 -11.32
C ASP A 62 20.85 -8.11 -11.17
N ALA A 63 20.34 -8.69 -10.08
CA ALA A 63 20.29 -10.14 -9.91
C ALA A 63 19.42 -10.85 -10.97
N PHE A 64 18.33 -10.25 -11.44
CA PHE A 64 17.53 -10.82 -12.53
C PHE A 64 18.31 -10.82 -13.85
N VAL A 65 19.00 -9.72 -14.15
CA VAL A 65 19.84 -9.61 -15.35
C VAL A 65 21.03 -10.58 -15.28
N ASP A 66 21.70 -10.69 -14.13
CA ASP A 66 22.87 -11.56 -13.97
C ASP A 66 22.52 -13.06 -14.07
N ASN A 67 21.36 -13.47 -13.54
CA ASN A 67 20.99 -14.90 -13.49
C ASN A 67 20.17 -15.37 -14.69
N GLN A 68 19.32 -14.51 -15.28
CA GLN A 68 18.41 -14.89 -16.37
C GLN A 68 18.60 -14.05 -17.65
N GLY A 69 19.57 -13.13 -17.64
CA GLY A 69 19.79 -12.22 -18.76
C GLY A 69 18.68 -11.18 -18.92
N PRO A 70 18.76 -10.36 -19.99
CA PRO A 70 17.74 -9.41 -20.42
C PRO A 70 16.33 -10.02 -20.52
N ASP A 71 16.24 -11.29 -20.93
CA ASP A 71 14.98 -12.00 -21.16
C ASP A 71 14.22 -12.27 -19.86
N GLY A 72 14.91 -12.34 -18.72
CA GLY A 72 14.29 -12.45 -17.41
C GLY A 72 13.40 -11.24 -17.09
N ILE A 73 13.87 -10.02 -17.38
CA ILE A 73 13.10 -8.79 -17.16
C ILE A 73 11.88 -8.75 -18.08
N LEU A 74 12.07 -9.09 -19.37
CA LEU A 74 10.99 -9.17 -20.35
C LEU A 74 9.94 -10.20 -19.95
N THR A 75 10.36 -11.38 -19.52
CA THR A 75 9.48 -12.45 -19.07
C THR A 75 8.71 -12.07 -17.82
N MET A 76 9.28 -11.28 -16.92
CA MET A 76 8.61 -10.89 -15.67
C MET A 76 7.72 -9.65 -15.82
N THR A 77 7.98 -8.76 -16.78
CA THR A 77 7.30 -7.45 -16.86
C THR A 77 6.62 -7.13 -18.19
N ASN A 78 6.89 -7.90 -19.25
CA ASN A 78 6.59 -7.56 -20.66
C ASN A 78 7.37 -6.37 -21.24
N PHE A 79 8.33 -5.80 -20.50
CA PHE A 79 9.21 -4.74 -21.00
C PHE A 79 10.62 -5.27 -21.22
N SER A 80 11.21 -4.92 -22.37
CA SER A 80 12.65 -5.09 -22.54
C SER A 80 13.41 -4.21 -21.51
N PRO A 81 14.68 -4.52 -21.19
CA PRO A 81 15.47 -3.69 -20.29
C PRO A 81 15.55 -2.21 -20.71
N SER A 82 15.57 -1.91 -22.01
CA SER A 82 15.61 -0.54 -22.52
C SER A 82 14.29 0.19 -22.28
N GLU A 83 13.14 -0.44 -22.56
CA GLU A 83 11.83 0.14 -22.28
C GLU A 83 11.60 0.31 -20.77
N PHE A 84 12.05 -0.65 -19.96
CA PHE A 84 12.02 -0.54 -18.51
C PHE A 84 12.84 0.65 -18.02
N ASN A 85 14.01 0.92 -18.61
CA ASN A 85 14.85 2.07 -18.26
C ASN A 85 14.21 3.40 -18.62
N ILE A 86 13.52 3.48 -19.77
CA ILE A 86 12.77 4.68 -20.16
C ILE A 86 11.66 4.92 -19.13
N LEU A 87 10.88 3.89 -18.81
CA LEU A 87 9.82 3.99 -17.80
C LEU A 87 10.39 4.43 -16.44
N TRP A 88 11.49 3.83 -15.99
CA TRP A 88 12.16 4.21 -14.75
C TRP A 88 12.61 5.68 -14.77
N ALA A 89 13.17 6.16 -15.88
CA ALA A 89 13.61 7.54 -16.00
C ALA A 89 12.46 8.55 -15.80
N ASP A 90 11.26 8.22 -16.28
CA ASP A 90 10.06 9.05 -16.16
C ASP A 90 9.50 9.05 -14.73
N ILE A 91 9.46 7.88 -14.08
CA ILE A 91 8.78 7.76 -12.78
C ILE A 91 9.69 7.91 -11.55
N ARG A 92 11.02 7.84 -11.72
CA ARG A 92 11.98 7.85 -10.59
C ARG A 92 11.80 9.04 -9.66
N GLN A 93 11.51 10.23 -10.21
CA GLN A 93 11.32 11.44 -9.40
C GLN A 93 10.05 11.36 -8.55
N TYR A 94 8.98 10.83 -9.14
CA TYR A 94 7.71 10.62 -8.43
C TYR A 94 7.87 9.59 -7.33
N LEU A 95 8.49 8.45 -7.63
CA LEU A 95 8.77 7.40 -6.65
C LEU A 95 9.65 7.92 -5.52
N SER A 96 10.77 8.58 -5.79
CA SER A 96 11.63 9.12 -4.74
C SER A 96 10.93 10.13 -3.83
N LYS A 97 9.96 10.90 -4.37
CA LYS A 97 9.22 11.91 -3.60
C LYS A 97 8.10 11.32 -2.75
N HIS A 98 7.44 10.28 -3.22
CA HIS A 98 6.21 9.77 -2.62
C HIS A 98 6.38 8.40 -1.94
N TRP A 99 7.38 7.61 -2.32
CA TRP A 99 7.71 6.34 -1.70
C TRP A 99 8.26 6.53 -0.29
N ASN A 100 7.92 5.62 0.63
CA ASN A 100 8.37 5.64 2.03
C ASN A 100 8.07 6.95 2.81
N THR A 101 7.12 7.78 2.35
CA THR A 101 6.73 9.05 3.01
C THR A 101 5.77 8.88 4.20
N GLY A 102 5.31 7.66 4.48
CA GLY A 102 4.39 7.36 5.58
C GLY A 102 5.09 7.04 6.91
N SER A 103 4.32 7.08 8.00
CA SER A 103 4.78 6.71 9.35
C SER A 103 4.90 5.19 9.59
N GLY A 104 4.62 4.38 8.57
CA GLY A 104 4.69 2.92 8.64
C GLY A 104 6.12 2.38 8.52
N ARG A 105 6.24 1.05 8.53
CA ARG A 105 7.51 0.38 8.21
C ARG A 105 7.92 0.77 6.80
N LYS A 106 9.05 1.47 6.67
CA LYS A 106 9.65 1.78 5.37
C LYS A 106 10.18 0.50 4.73
N PHE A 107 10.04 0.39 3.41
CA PHE A 107 10.62 -0.72 2.66
C PHE A 107 12.10 -0.42 2.37
N GLU A 108 12.94 -1.44 2.56
CA GLU A 108 14.39 -1.40 2.26
C GLU A 108 14.69 -1.61 0.77
N VAL A 109 13.65 -1.86 -0.05
CA VAL A 109 13.75 -2.06 -1.49
C VAL A 109 13.98 -0.72 -2.20
N THR A 110 14.86 -0.73 -3.22
CA THR A 110 15.17 0.46 -4.02
C THR A 110 13.96 0.85 -4.89
N GLY A 111 13.86 2.12 -5.31
CA GLY A 111 12.75 2.57 -6.14
C GLY A 111 12.65 1.81 -7.47
N ARG A 112 13.81 1.43 -8.05
CA ARG A 112 13.86 0.67 -9.31
C ARG A 112 13.45 -0.79 -9.11
N ASP A 113 13.91 -1.41 -8.03
CA ASP A 113 13.49 -2.77 -7.68
C ASP A 113 11.99 -2.83 -7.36
N LEU A 114 11.43 -1.79 -6.73
CA LEU A 114 10.00 -1.68 -6.49
C LEU A 114 9.21 -1.63 -7.81
N LEU A 115 9.67 -0.85 -8.79
CA LEU A 115 9.04 -0.80 -10.11
C LEU A 115 9.02 -2.20 -10.75
N LEU A 116 10.14 -2.92 -10.72
CA LEU A 116 10.23 -4.28 -11.22
C LEU A 116 9.23 -5.21 -10.53
N MET A 117 9.18 -5.15 -9.19
CA MET A 117 8.25 -5.93 -8.39
C MET A 117 6.78 -5.62 -8.69
N MET A 118 6.44 -4.34 -8.86
CA MET A 118 5.09 -3.88 -9.18
C MET A 118 4.65 -4.36 -10.57
N LEU A 119 5.49 -4.19 -11.59
CA LEU A 119 5.15 -4.65 -12.94
C LEU A 119 5.01 -6.18 -12.99
N THR A 120 5.86 -6.88 -12.25
CA THR A 120 5.78 -8.34 -12.12
C THR A 120 4.46 -8.77 -11.48
N SER A 121 4.04 -8.12 -10.40
CA SER A 121 2.78 -8.47 -9.73
C SER A 121 1.56 -8.17 -10.58
N LEU A 122 1.57 -7.06 -11.33
CA LEU A 122 0.53 -6.72 -12.29
C LEU A 122 0.46 -7.72 -13.45
N LYS A 123 1.60 -8.21 -13.95
CA LYS A 123 1.63 -9.25 -14.98
C LYS A 123 1.04 -10.57 -14.46
N HIS A 124 1.40 -10.95 -13.24
CA HIS A 124 1.07 -12.25 -12.66
C HIS A 124 -0.09 -12.18 -11.65
N CYS A 125 -1.08 -11.30 -11.92
CA CYS A 125 -2.23 -10.84 -11.10
C CYS A 125 -3.06 -11.87 -10.27
N GLY A 126 -2.65 -13.14 -10.14
CA GLY A 126 -3.33 -14.17 -9.34
C GLY A 126 -2.45 -14.88 -8.31
N SER A 127 -1.16 -14.56 -8.18
CA SER A 127 -0.28 -15.31 -7.26
C SER A 127 0.77 -14.42 -6.59
N TRP A 128 0.30 -13.40 -5.87
CA TRP A 128 1.20 -12.55 -5.07
C TRP A 128 2.08 -13.37 -4.12
N ASP A 129 1.62 -14.52 -3.61
CA ASP A 129 2.46 -15.42 -2.81
C ASP A 129 3.67 -15.98 -3.58
N ILE A 130 3.50 -16.30 -4.86
CA ILE A 130 4.58 -16.75 -5.75
C ILE A 130 5.51 -15.58 -6.06
N VAL A 131 4.95 -14.41 -6.38
CA VAL A 131 5.73 -13.20 -6.68
C VAL A 131 6.53 -12.75 -5.45
N ALA A 132 5.93 -12.78 -4.27
CA ALA A 132 6.59 -12.46 -3.00
C ALA A 132 7.71 -13.46 -2.66
N ALA A 133 7.50 -14.75 -2.92
CA ALA A 133 8.54 -15.77 -2.76
C ALA A 133 9.73 -15.51 -3.68
N VAL A 134 9.50 -15.17 -4.95
CA VAL A 134 10.54 -14.84 -5.93
C VAL A 134 11.38 -13.64 -5.46
N PHE A 135 10.74 -12.61 -4.90
CA PHE A 135 11.42 -11.42 -4.40
C PHE A 135 11.85 -11.50 -2.93
N LYS A 136 11.74 -12.68 -2.30
CA LYS A 136 12.03 -12.93 -0.87
C LYS A 136 11.34 -11.92 0.07
N GLN A 137 10.19 -11.40 -0.31
CA GLN A 137 9.42 -10.47 0.53
C GLN A 137 8.49 -11.22 1.46
N LYS A 138 8.35 -10.71 2.68
CA LYS A 138 7.35 -11.23 3.62
C LYS A 138 5.95 -10.86 3.08
N CYS A 139 5.15 -11.87 2.78
CA CYS A 139 3.73 -11.65 2.49
C CYS A 139 3.08 -11.05 3.75
N ALA A 140 2.37 -9.94 3.58
CA ALA A 140 1.60 -9.37 4.67
C ALA A 140 0.43 -10.30 4.97
N THR A 141 0.52 -11.09 6.03
CA THR A 141 -0.63 -11.81 6.56
C THR A 141 -1.59 -10.78 7.14
N PHE A 142 -2.70 -10.55 6.46
CA PHE A 142 -3.86 -9.92 7.08
C PHE A 142 -4.46 -10.97 8.04
N GLN A 143 -4.03 -10.92 9.31
CA GLN A 143 -4.76 -11.54 10.42
C GLN A 143 -5.83 -10.58 10.93
#